data_AF-A0A545UYA0-F1
#
_entry.id   AF-A0A545UYA0-F1
#
_cell.length_a   1.000
_cell.length_b   1.000
_cell.length_c   1.000
_cell.angle_alpha   90.00
_cell.angle_beta   90.00
_cell.angle_gamma   90.00
#
_symmetry.space_group_name_H-M   'P 1'
#
loop_
_entity.id
_entity.type
_entity.pdbx_description
1 polymer ?
#
loop_
_entity_poly.entity_id
_entity_poly.type
_entity_poly.pdbx_seq_one_letter_code
_entity_poly.pdbx_strand_id
1 'polypeptide(L)'
;MTVLVIALQLSADELDSMMPSLRPPLVKMSEIYSSHRTRLVKPAIYFSDSGVVLSYVPCAGEITDGEAVDHQYTFLHLQRDLFELGHEHGIAISAQKPPGSCYMTLGRFVKGEDPGSNTKLDPAAIALWVAGVKKINEVLRREYWPADGSAPEAGNWVIGDAEGLDIRKGASWYGGGESLSISA
;
A
#
# COMPACT_ATOMS: atom_id res chain seq x y z
N MET A 1 -1.99 4.30 -0.28
CA MET A 1 -1.11 3.11 -0.21
C MET A 1 -0.63 2.79 -1.61
N THR A 2 0.63 2.40 -1.81
CA THR A 2 1.13 2.01 -3.14
C THR A 2 0.67 0.59 -3.51
N VAL A 3 -0.06 0.46 -4.61
CA VAL A 3 -0.52 -0.83 -5.16
C VAL A 3 0.58 -1.49 -5.99
N LEU A 4 1.21 -0.73 -6.88
CA LEU A 4 2.26 -1.19 -7.78
C LEU A 4 3.30 -0.08 -7.97
N VAL A 5 4.58 -0.45 -8.09
CA VAL A 5 5.65 0.46 -8.52
C VAL A 5 6.03 0.08 -9.93
N ILE A 6 5.80 0.99 -10.88
CA ILE A 6 5.98 0.73 -12.31
C ILE A 6 7.44 0.93 -12.71
N ALA A 7 7.99 2.10 -12.39
CA ALA A 7 9.38 2.42 -12.63
C ALA A 7 9.96 3.20 -11.44
N LEU A 8 11.26 3.10 -11.23
CA LEU A 8 11.99 3.76 -10.15
C LEU A 8 13.43 4.01 -10.57
N GLN A 9 14.12 4.89 -9.83
CA GLN A 9 15.51 5.28 -10.10
C GLN A 9 15.74 5.86 -11.51
N LEU A 10 14.71 6.47 -12.09
CA LEU A 10 14.82 7.22 -13.33
C LEU A 10 15.19 8.68 -13.05
N SER A 11 16.02 9.25 -13.91
CA SER A 11 16.15 10.70 -14.05
C SER A 11 14.84 11.32 -14.58
N ALA A 12 14.72 12.64 -14.46
CA ALA A 12 13.56 13.35 -15.00
C ALA A 12 13.42 13.17 -16.52
N ASP A 13 14.54 13.25 -17.25
CA ASP A 13 14.56 13.12 -18.72
C ASP A 13 14.17 11.71 -19.18
N GLU A 14 14.64 10.66 -18.49
CA GLU A 14 14.25 9.28 -18.77
C GLU A 14 12.75 9.06 -18.50
N LEU A 15 12.26 9.58 -17.38
CA LEU A 15 10.84 9.49 -17.04
C LEU A 15 9.97 10.18 -18.10
N ASP A 16 10.29 11.43 -18.45
CA ASP A 16 9.51 12.19 -19.43
C ASP A 16 9.57 11.58 -20.85
N SER A 17 10.71 10.99 -21.22
CA SER A 17 10.84 10.26 -22.50
C SER A 17 10.00 8.98 -22.56
N MET A 18 9.79 8.32 -21.41
CA MET A 18 8.95 7.10 -21.31
C MET A 18 7.46 7.40 -21.21
N MET A 19 7.07 8.57 -20.70
CA MET A 19 5.66 8.90 -20.46
C MET A 19 4.72 8.73 -21.67
N PRO A 20 5.08 9.12 -22.91
CA PRO A 20 4.19 8.96 -24.07
C PRO A 20 3.81 7.50 -24.35
N SER A 21 4.73 6.55 -24.18
CA SER A 21 4.45 5.12 -24.39
C SER A 21 3.74 4.48 -23.19
N LEU A 22 3.98 4.98 -21.98
CA LEU A 22 3.33 4.48 -20.76
C LEU A 22 1.89 4.99 -20.60
N ARG A 23 1.54 6.16 -21.14
CA ARG A 23 0.22 6.75 -20.85
C ARG A 23 -0.97 5.85 -21.24
N PRO A 24 -1.03 5.24 -22.45
CA PRO A 24 -2.15 4.37 -22.81
C PRO A 24 -2.37 3.17 -21.87
N PRO A 25 -1.37 2.34 -21.52
CA PRO A 25 -1.57 1.26 -20.55
C PRO A 25 -1.89 1.77 -19.14
N LEU A 26 -1.36 2.92 -18.72
CA LEU A 26 -1.69 3.52 -17.42
C LEU A 26 -3.18 3.89 -17.31
N VAL A 27 -3.80 4.38 -18.40
CA VAL A 27 -5.25 4.63 -18.45
C VAL A 27 -6.02 3.34 -18.17
N LYS A 28 -5.71 2.26 -18.89
CA LYS A 28 -6.37 0.96 -18.70
C LYS A 28 -6.17 0.40 -17.28
N MET A 29 -4.95 0.53 -16.74
CA MET A 29 -4.65 0.13 -15.37
C MET A 29 -5.48 0.91 -14.36
N SER A 30 -5.68 2.21 -14.59
CA SER A 30 -6.47 3.05 -13.70
C SER A 30 -7.95 2.66 -13.68
N GLU A 31 -8.46 1.91 -14.66
CA GLU A 31 -9.88 1.54 -14.73
C GLU A 31 -10.20 0.18 -14.10
N ILE A 32 -9.19 -0.69 -13.91
CA ILE A 32 -9.39 -2.09 -13.48
C ILE A 32 -10.09 -2.21 -12.11
N TYR A 33 -9.93 -1.21 -11.23
CA TYR A 33 -10.56 -1.21 -9.90
C TYR A 33 -12.08 -1.11 -9.97
N SER A 34 -12.63 -0.52 -11.03
CA SER A 34 -14.07 -0.35 -11.21
C SER A 34 -14.78 -1.69 -11.40
N SER A 35 -14.11 -2.65 -12.03
CA SER A 35 -14.59 -4.02 -12.23
C SER A 35 -14.36 -4.92 -11.02
N HIS A 36 -13.37 -4.59 -10.17
CA HIS A 36 -12.92 -5.46 -9.08
C HIS A 36 -12.63 -4.68 -7.80
N ARG A 37 -13.67 -4.45 -6.99
CA ARG A 37 -13.54 -3.82 -5.66
C ARG A 37 -12.91 -4.79 -4.66
N THR A 38 -11.60 -4.66 -4.44
CA THR A 38 -10.86 -5.44 -3.44
C THR A 38 -10.81 -4.73 -2.09
N ARG A 39 -10.65 -5.52 -1.02
CA ARG A 39 -10.59 -5.01 0.35
C ARG A 39 -9.33 -5.45 1.07
N LEU A 40 -8.88 -4.59 1.96
CA LEU A 40 -7.82 -4.86 2.93
C LEU A 40 -8.40 -4.77 4.34
N VAL A 41 -8.12 -5.80 5.14
CA VAL A 41 -8.66 -5.97 6.49
C VAL A 41 -7.53 -6.23 7.48
N LYS A 42 -7.90 -6.40 8.75
CA LYS A 42 -7.00 -6.83 9.83
C LYS A 42 -5.79 -5.89 10.00
N PRO A 43 -6.01 -4.58 10.21
CA PRO A 43 -4.92 -3.64 10.41
C PRO A 43 -4.04 -4.04 11.61
N ALA A 44 -2.73 -3.90 11.45
CA ALA A 44 -1.74 -4.07 12.51
C ALA A 44 -0.48 -3.24 12.23
N ILE A 45 0.11 -2.68 13.28
CA ILE A 45 1.40 -2.01 13.23
C ILE A 45 2.51 -3.06 13.21
N TYR A 46 3.40 -2.93 12.23
CA TYR A 46 4.65 -3.67 12.15
C TYR A 46 5.81 -2.69 12.08
N PHE A 47 7.00 -3.14 12.46
CA PHE A 47 8.21 -2.36 12.34
C PHE A 47 9.40 -3.26 12.00
N SER A 48 10.40 -2.68 11.34
CA SER A 48 11.69 -3.28 11.08
C SER A 48 12.78 -2.24 11.32
N ASP A 49 14.04 -2.62 11.11
CA ASP A 49 15.18 -1.70 10.97
C ASP A 49 14.92 -0.48 10.06
N SER A 50 14.03 -0.61 9.08
CA SER A 50 13.73 0.41 8.08
C SER A 50 12.63 1.40 8.49
N GLY A 51 11.86 1.13 9.56
CA GLY A 51 10.78 2.00 10.00
C GLY A 51 9.54 1.27 10.53
N VAL A 52 8.43 2.01 10.56
CA VAL A 52 7.14 1.59 11.10
C VAL A 52 6.08 1.67 10.02
N VAL A 53 5.25 0.64 9.92
CA VAL A 53 4.20 0.53 8.91
C VAL A 53 2.87 0.10 9.55
N LEU A 54 1.77 0.58 8.98
CA LEU A 54 0.44 0.02 9.21
C LEU A 54 0.19 -1.00 8.09
N SER A 55 0.17 -2.28 8.44
CA SER A 55 -0.08 -3.37 7.50
C SER A 55 -1.51 -3.88 7.61
N TYR A 56 -2.00 -4.41 6.50
CA TYR A 56 -3.27 -5.07 6.33
C TYR A 56 -3.06 -6.44 5.69
N VAL A 57 -4.15 -7.20 5.59
CA VAL A 57 -4.22 -8.48 4.88
C VAL A 57 -5.32 -8.38 3.81
N PRO A 58 -5.13 -8.93 2.61
CA PRO A 58 -6.21 -9.04 1.62
C PRO A 58 -7.42 -9.76 2.21
N CYS A 59 -8.60 -9.16 2.07
CA CYS A 59 -9.84 -9.84 2.36
C CYS A 59 -10.06 -10.94 1.32
N ALA A 60 -10.35 -12.15 1.77
CA ALA A 60 -10.58 -13.35 0.99
C ALA A 60 -11.85 -14.07 1.50
N GLY A 61 -12.97 -13.34 1.52
CA GLY A 61 -14.27 -13.86 1.93
C GLY A 61 -14.62 -13.73 3.42
N GLU A 62 -13.81 -13.08 4.25
CA GLU A 62 -14.17 -12.83 5.66
C GLU A 62 -15.32 -11.82 5.82
N ILE A 63 -15.57 -11.01 4.80
CA ILE A 63 -16.68 -10.05 4.78
C ILE A 63 -17.71 -10.47 3.73
N THR A 64 -18.96 -10.63 4.17
CA THR A 64 -20.10 -11.11 3.37
C THR A 64 -21.26 -10.12 3.40
N ASP A 65 -20.96 -8.83 3.53
CA ASP A 65 -21.93 -7.72 3.59
C ASP A 65 -22.65 -7.43 2.26
N GLY A 66 -22.39 -8.20 1.21
CA GLY A 66 -23.03 -8.06 -0.11
C GLY A 66 -22.45 -6.94 -0.98
N GLU A 67 -21.50 -6.15 -0.47
CA GLU A 67 -20.91 -5.01 -1.18
C GLU A 67 -19.70 -5.42 -2.05
N ALA A 68 -19.29 -6.69 -2.03
CA ALA A 68 -18.18 -7.18 -2.86
C ALA A 68 -18.72 -7.76 -4.18
N VAL A 69 -18.16 -7.32 -5.30
CA VAL A 69 -18.52 -7.84 -6.64
C VAL A 69 -18.10 -9.30 -6.79
N ASP A 70 -16.94 -9.67 -6.24
CA ASP A 70 -16.43 -11.03 -6.18
C ASP A 70 -15.65 -11.23 -4.87
N HIS A 71 -16.12 -12.14 -4.01
CA HIS A 71 -15.48 -12.44 -2.73
C HIS A 71 -14.15 -13.23 -2.87
N GLN A 72 -13.89 -13.82 -4.04
CA GLN A 72 -12.65 -14.55 -4.34
C GLN A 72 -11.58 -13.65 -4.94
N TYR A 73 -11.98 -12.52 -5.54
CA TYR A 73 -11.04 -11.54 -6.10
C TYR A 73 -10.44 -10.68 -5.00
N THR A 74 -9.25 -11.07 -4.55
CA THR A 74 -8.48 -10.38 -3.51
C THR A 74 -7.55 -9.29 -4.07
N PHE A 75 -7.00 -8.44 -3.20
CA PHE A 75 -5.98 -7.45 -3.57
C PHE A 75 -4.76 -8.06 -4.29
N LEU A 76 -4.44 -9.33 -4.06
CA LEU A 76 -3.35 -10.01 -4.75
C LEU A 76 -3.67 -10.27 -6.24
N HIS A 77 -4.92 -10.55 -6.56
CA HIS A 77 -5.37 -10.68 -7.94
C HIS A 77 -5.28 -9.33 -8.65
N LEU A 78 -5.71 -8.24 -7.99
CA LEU A 78 -5.51 -6.88 -8.51
C LEU A 78 -4.04 -6.59 -8.82
N GLN A 79 -3.13 -6.91 -7.91
CA GLN A 79 -1.70 -6.71 -8.14
C GLN A 79 -1.16 -7.56 -9.30
N ARG A 80 -1.60 -8.82 -9.42
CA ARG A 80 -1.24 -9.70 -10.53
C ARG A 80 -1.73 -9.13 -11.86
N ASP A 81 -3.01 -8.76 -11.94
CA ASP A 81 -3.62 -8.32 -13.19
C ASP A 81 -3.02 -6.97 -13.65
N LEU A 82 -2.73 -6.07 -12.70
CA LEU A 82 -1.95 -4.86 -13.00
C LEU A 82 -0.53 -5.21 -13.48
N PHE A 83 0.12 -6.20 -12.87
CA PHE A 83 1.45 -6.62 -13.29
C PHE A 83 1.44 -7.19 -14.72
N GLU A 84 0.50 -8.09 -15.01
CA GLU A 84 0.31 -8.69 -16.34
C GLU A 84 -0.02 -7.63 -17.39
N LEU A 85 -0.94 -6.72 -17.09
CA LEU A 85 -1.31 -5.63 -17.99
C LEU A 85 -0.12 -4.73 -18.34
N GLY A 86 0.73 -4.42 -17.36
CA GLY A 86 1.96 -3.67 -17.61
C GLY A 86 2.94 -4.46 -18.47
N HIS A 87 3.12 -5.76 -18.19
CA HIS A 87 4.00 -6.62 -18.97
C HIS A 87 3.57 -6.75 -20.44
N GLU A 88 2.27 -6.95 -20.70
CA GLU A 88 1.69 -7.01 -22.06
C GLU A 88 1.96 -5.74 -22.87
N HIS A 89 2.08 -4.60 -22.21
CA HIS A 89 2.36 -3.31 -22.84
C HIS A 89 3.84 -2.91 -22.75
N GLY A 90 4.73 -3.86 -22.45
CA GLY A 90 6.18 -3.66 -22.45
C GLY A 90 6.71 -2.84 -21.28
N ILE A 91 5.93 -2.66 -20.21
CA ILE A 91 6.35 -1.97 -19.00
C ILE A 91 7.24 -2.92 -18.19
N ALA A 92 8.51 -2.56 -18.02
CA ALA A 92 9.42 -3.25 -17.12
C ALA A 92 9.09 -2.90 -15.66
N ILE A 93 8.12 -3.60 -15.08
CA ILE A 93 7.71 -3.38 -13.70
C ILE A 93 8.82 -3.81 -12.75
N SER A 94 9.34 -2.84 -12.00
CA SER A 94 10.30 -3.12 -10.94
C SER A 94 9.58 -3.62 -9.67
N ALA A 95 9.63 -4.93 -9.44
CA ALA A 95 9.05 -5.57 -8.27
C ALA A 95 9.87 -5.33 -7.00
N GLN A 96 10.02 -4.06 -6.58
CA GLN A 96 10.71 -3.72 -5.32
C GLN A 96 9.82 -3.85 -4.08
N LYS A 97 8.50 -3.99 -4.26
CA LYS A 97 7.62 -4.35 -3.15
C LYS A 97 7.58 -5.87 -3.05
N PRO A 98 7.81 -6.46 -1.85
CA PRO A 98 7.55 -7.88 -1.66
C PRO A 98 6.12 -8.21 -2.13
N PRO A 99 5.93 -9.26 -2.93
CA PRO A 99 4.59 -9.69 -3.35
C PRO A 99 3.65 -9.80 -2.14
N GLY A 100 2.45 -9.24 -2.27
CA GLY A 100 1.42 -9.27 -1.23
C GLY A 100 1.62 -8.33 -0.04
N SER A 101 2.56 -7.39 -0.13
CA SER A 101 2.71 -6.34 0.87
C SER A 101 1.57 -5.32 0.80
N CYS A 102 0.74 -5.30 1.83
CA CYS A 102 -0.43 -4.42 1.96
C CYS A 102 -0.23 -3.44 3.12
N TYR A 103 0.70 -2.48 2.99
CA TYR A 103 1.03 -1.57 4.08
C TYR A 103 1.15 -0.11 3.66
N MET A 104 0.89 0.78 4.62
CA MET A 104 1.25 2.20 4.58
C MET A 104 2.46 2.43 5.48
N THR A 105 3.43 3.21 5.01
CA THR A 105 4.53 3.65 5.87
C THR A 105 4.01 4.73 6.82
N LEU A 106 4.17 4.52 8.13
CA LEU A 106 3.84 5.53 9.15
C LEU A 106 5.06 6.38 9.51
N GLY A 107 6.25 5.78 9.48
CA GLY A 107 7.50 6.48 9.78
C GLY A 107 8.72 5.68 9.34
N ARG A 108 9.85 6.37 9.22
CA ARG A 108 11.16 5.78 8.89
C ARG A 108 12.14 6.10 10.00
N PHE A 109 12.98 5.15 10.35
CA PHE A 109 14.11 5.42 11.24
C PHE A 109 15.22 6.11 10.42
N VAL A 110 15.53 7.36 10.78
CA VAL A 110 16.54 8.17 10.07
C VAL A 110 17.92 8.04 10.73
N LYS A 111 17.94 7.81 12.04
CA LYS A 111 19.14 7.62 12.85
C LYS A 111 18.98 6.40 13.73
N GLY A 112 20.08 5.71 14.01
CA GLY A 112 20.15 4.61 14.99
C GLY A 112 20.43 5.10 16.42
N GLU A 113 20.05 6.33 16.73
CA GLU A 113 20.30 7.01 18.00
C GLU A 113 18.96 7.55 18.53
N ASP A 114 18.81 7.61 19.85
CA ASP A 114 17.60 8.17 20.46
C ASP A 114 17.49 9.68 20.17
N PRO A 115 16.29 10.20 19.88
CA PRO A 115 16.10 11.63 19.64
C PRO A 115 16.55 12.48 20.84
N GLY A 116 17.58 13.32 20.64
CA GLY A 116 18.13 14.18 21.69
C GLY A 116 19.23 13.54 22.55
N SER A 117 19.65 12.32 22.24
CA SER A 117 20.77 11.66 22.90
C SER A 117 21.91 11.39 21.93
N ASN A 118 23.14 11.75 22.31
CA ASN A 118 24.37 11.38 21.58
C ASN A 118 24.94 10.03 22.06
N THR A 119 24.17 9.22 22.79
CA THR A 119 24.60 7.90 23.28
C THR A 119 23.82 6.77 22.61
N LYS A 120 24.34 5.54 22.73
CA LYS A 120 23.67 4.31 22.27
C LYS A 120 22.22 4.25 22.78
N LEU A 121 21.34 3.70 21.93
CA LEU A 121 19.95 3.37 22.23
C LEU A 121 19.79 2.70 23.60
N ASP A 122 18.86 3.19 24.41
CA ASP A 122 18.50 2.59 25.69
C ASP A 122 17.62 1.34 25.49
N PRO A 123 18.07 0.13 25.88
CA PRO A 123 17.26 -1.09 25.78
C PRO A 123 15.91 -0.99 26.51
N ALA A 124 15.83 -0.24 27.62
CA ALA A 124 14.58 -0.08 28.36
C ALA A 124 13.57 0.76 27.58
N ALA A 125 14.03 1.84 26.93
CA ALA A 125 13.20 2.65 26.04
C ALA A 125 12.68 1.84 24.84
N ILE A 126 13.53 1.01 24.22
CA ILE A 126 13.09 0.09 23.14
C ILE A 126 12.01 -0.86 23.66
N ALA A 127 12.21 -1.49 24.83
CA ALA A 127 11.25 -2.44 25.38
C ALA A 127 9.88 -1.77 25.64
N LEU A 128 9.86 -0.55 26.18
CA LEU A 128 8.65 0.24 26.37
C LEU A 128 7.95 0.56 25.04
N TRP A 129 8.72 0.95 24.02
CA TRP A 129 8.17 1.23 22.70
C TRP A 129 7.55 -0.02 22.05
N VAL A 130 8.24 -1.16 22.11
CA VAL A 130 7.71 -2.46 21.62
C VAL A 130 6.44 -2.86 22.36
N ALA A 131 6.39 -2.66 23.68
CA ALA A 131 5.18 -2.91 24.47
C ALA A 131 4.01 -2.00 24.05
N GLY A 132 4.29 -0.72 23.76
CA GLY A 132 3.33 0.22 23.22
C GLY A 132 2.73 -0.24 21.89
N VAL A 133 3.58 -0.68 20.94
CA VAL A 133 3.13 -1.24 19.66
C VAL A 133 2.23 -2.46 19.85
N LYS A 134 2.60 -3.38 20.75
CA LYS A 134 1.77 -4.56 21.07
C LYS A 134 0.39 -4.17 21.59
N LYS A 135 0.32 -3.20 22.52
CA LYS A 135 -0.93 -2.69 23.07
C LYS A 135 -1.81 -2.05 21.99
N ILE A 136 -1.22 -1.29 21.06
CA ILE A 136 -1.95 -0.74 19.92
C ILE A 136 -2.51 -1.87 19.05
N ASN A 137 -1.72 -2.91 18.76
CA ASN A 137 -2.18 -4.05 17.97
C ASN A 137 -3.31 -4.85 18.63
N GLU A 138 -3.35 -4.92 19.96
CA GLU A 138 -4.48 -5.51 20.69
C GLU A 138 -5.76 -4.69 20.51
N VAL A 139 -5.65 -3.35 20.59
CA VAL A 139 -6.77 -2.43 20.30
C VAL A 139 -7.22 -2.60 18.84
N LEU A 140 -6.29 -2.59 17.89
CA LEU A 140 -6.60 -2.73 16.47
C LEU A 140 -7.33 -4.04 16.17
N ARG A 141 -6.88 -5.14 16.78
CA ARG A 141 -7.52 -6.45 16.65
C ARG A 141 -8.94 -6.46 17.20
N ARG A 142 -9.14 -5.90 18.39
CA ARG A 142 -10.44 -5.90 19.06
C ARG A 142 -11.45 -5.03 18.32
N GLU A 143 -11.02 -3.88 17.80
CA GLU A 143 -11.92 -2.83 17.34
C GLU A 143 -12.08 -2.75 15.82
N TYR A 144 -11.15 -3.32 15.03
CA TYR A 144 -11.14 -3.12 13.58
C TYR A 144 -10.95 -4.41 12.77
N TRP A 145 -10.80 -5.57 13.40
CA TRP A 145 -10.75 -6.82 12.65
C TRP A 145 -12.15 -7.32 12.31
N PRO A 146 -12.31 -8.07 11.19
CA PRO A 146 -13.60 -8.65 10.86
C PRO A 146 -14.12 -9.58 11.97
N ALA A 147 -15.43 -9.49 12.23
CA ALA A 147 -16.20 -10.36 13.12
C ALA A 147 -17.60 -10.59 12.52
N ASP A 148 -18.09 -11.83 12.64
CA ASP A 148 -19.45 -12.22 12.20
C ASP A 148 -19.78 -11.85 10.74
N GLY A 149 -18.81 -12.00 9.83
CA GLY A 149 -18.99 -11.71 8.40
C GLY A 149 -19.00 -10.22 8.04
N SER A 150 -18.66 -9.34 8.99
CA SER A 150 -18.58 -7.89 8.80
C SER A 150 -17.27 -7.34 9.35
N ALA A 151 -16.91 -6.10 9.00
CA ALA A 151 -15.81 -5.39 9.64
C ALA A 151 -16.19 -3.92 9.79
N PRO A 152 -15.76 -3.26 10.88
CA PRO A 152 -15.92 -1.82 11.02
C PRO A 152 -15.28 -1.06 9.85
N GLU A 153 -15.90 0.03 9.40
CA GLU A 153 -15.45 0.82 8.24
C GLU A 153 -13.96 1.20 8.33
N ALA A 154 -13.52 1.67 9.49
CA ALA A 154 -12.11 2.03 9.73
C ALA A 154 -11.12 0.85 9.65
N GLY A 155 -11.60 -0.38 9.75
CA GLY A 155 -10.84 -1.62 9.59
C GLY A 155 -11.01 -2.30 8.24
N ASN A 156 -11.93 -1.79 7.41
CA ASN A 156 -12.31 -2.34 6.12
C ASN A 156 -11.95 -1.35 5.00
N TRP A 157 -10.72 -1.45 4.50
CA TRP A 157 -10.28 -0.54 3.46
C TRP A 157 -10.63 -1.10 2.08
N VAL A 158 -11.61 -0.47 1.43
CA VAL A 158 -11.96 -0.70 0.02
C VAL A 158 -10.99 0.06 -0.90
N ILE A 159 -10.32 -0.65 -1.79
CA ILE A 159 -9.32 -0.06 -2.69
C ILE A 159 -10.01 0.73 -3.80
N GLY A 160 -9.63 2.00 -3.95
CA GLY A 160 -10.14 2.88 -5.01
C GLY A 160 -11.51 3.50 -4.74
N ASP A 161 -12.08 3.35 -3.55
CA ASP A 161 -13.46 3.78 -3.25
C ASP A 161 -13.66 5.30 -3.30
N ALA A 162 -12.64 6.09 -2.96
CA ALA A 162 -12.71 7.55 -2.99
C ALA A 162 -12.55 8.12 -4.41
N GLU A 163 -11.40 7.85 -5.05
CA GLU A 163 -11.00 8.49 -6.32
C GLU A 163 -10.39 7.49 -7.33
N GLY A 164 -10.52 6.19 -7.08
CA GLY A 164 -9.88 5.15 -7.89
C GLY A 164 -8.39 4.98 -7.62
N LEU A 165 -7.68 4.42 -8.61
CA LEU A 165 -6.23 4.23 -8.55
C LEU A 165 -5.51 5.49 -9.07
N ASP A 166 -4.98 6.29 -8.15
CA ASP A 166 -4.11 7.44 -8.47
C ASP A 166 -2.77 6.96 -9.03
N ILE A 167 -2.43 7.44 -10.23
CA ILE A 167 -1.16 7.15 -10.88
C ILE A 167 -0.27 8.38 -10.72
N ARG A 168 0.85 8.19 -10.02
CA ARG A 168 1.76 9.27 -9.68
C ARG A 168 3.09 9.14 -10.43
N LYS A 169 3.67 10.28 -10.82
CA LYS A 169 5.03 10.35 -11.37
C LYS A 169 5.91 11.32 -10.56
N GLY A 170 7.23 11.18 -10.71
CA GLY A 170 8.21 12.04 -10.04
C GLY A 170 8.64 11.53 -8.67
N ALA A 171 9.02 12.46 -7.77
CA ALA A 171 9.56 12.14 -6.46
C ALA A 171 8.53 11.40 -5.58
N SER A 172 8.63 10.07 -5.55
CA SER A 172 7.68 9.21 -4.85
C SER A 172 7.94 9.14 -3.34
N TRP A 173 9.16 9.50 -2.89
CA TRP A 173 9.54 9.50 -1.48
C TRP A 173 9.42 10.90 -0.87
N TYR A 174 8.87 10.97 0.36
CA TYR A 174 8.75 12.19 1.17
C TYR A 174 7.82 13.30 0.62
N GLY A 175 7.02 12.98 -0.39
CA GLY A 175 6.14 13.94 -1.07
C GLY A 175 6.91 14.72 -2.16
N GLY A 176 6.19 15.12 -3.22
CA GLY A 176 6.76 15.91 -4.32
C GLY A 176 6.41 15.39 -5.73
N GLY A 177 6.03 14.13 -5.86
CA GLY A 177 5.46 13.61 -7.12
C GLY A 177 4.07 14.21 -7.40
N GLU A 178 3.66 14.17 -8.66
CA GLU A 178 2.37 14.68 -9.12
C GLU A 178 1.43 13.54 -9.53
N SER A 179 0.12 13.75 -9.32
CA SER A 179 -0.91 12.89 -9.89
C SER A 179 -1.01 13.17 -11.38
N LEU A 180 -0.98 12.11 -12.19
CA LEU A 180 -1.26 12.23 -13.60
C LEU A 180 -2.75 12.42 -13.79
N SER A 181 -3.14 13.46 -14.54
CA SER A 181 -4.51 13.53 -15.05
C SER A 181 -4.66 12.51 -16.18
N ILE A 182 -5.31 11.41 -15.84
CA ILE A 182 -5.58 10.31 -16.76
C ILE A 182 -7.07 10.34 -17.07
N SER A 183 -7.49 11.37 -17.81
CA SER A 183 -8.78 11.34 -18.50
C SER A 183 -8.64 10.45 -19.74
N ALA A 184 -9.58 9.53 -19.92
CA ALA A 184 -9.79 8.83 -21.19
C ALA A 184 -10.10 9.80 -22.34
#